data_AF-A0A971HNE4-F1
#
_entry.id   AF-A0A971HNE4-F1
#
_cell.length_a   1.000
_cell.length_b   1.000
_cell.length_c   1.000
_cell.angle_alpha   90.00
_cell.angle_beta   90.00
_cell.angle_gamma   90.00
#
_symmetry.space_group_name_H-M   'P 1'
#
loop_
_entity.id
_entity.type
_entity.pdbx_description
1 polymer ?
#
loop_
_entity_poly.entity_id
_entity_poly.type
_entity_poly.pdbx_seq_one_letter_code
_entity_poly.pdbx_strand_id
1 'polypeptide(L)'
;MKVSCLKCMNCGKEYKDAPDRYVCDDCGIDGILDVIYDYNSINITKDEISQSKDFSLWRYRKMLPIKDETQIPPLQVGWTPLYKSEKIANETGIKNVYIKDDGRNPTASLKDRALS
;
A
#
# COMPACT_ATOMS: atom_id res chain seq x y z
N MET A 1 -9.54 -7.87 -1.48
CA MET A 1 -9.03 -7.59 -2.86
C MET A 1 -8.29 -8.82 -3.36
N LYS A 2 -8.37 -9.18 -4.64
CA LYS A 2 -7.65 -10.34 -5.20
C LYS A 2 -6.53 -9.90 -6.14
N VAL A 3 -5.42 -10.64 -6.15
CA VAL A 3 -4.38 -10.52 -7.19
C VAL A 3 -4.81 -11.36 -8.38
N SER A 4 -4.76 -10.78 -9.58
CA SER A 4 -5.08 -11.44 -10.84
C SER A 4 -3.86 -12.16 -11.42
N CYS A 5 -2.71 -11.47 -11.48
CA CYS A 5 -1.44 -12.00 -11.97
C CYS A 5 -0.28 -11.05 -11.62
N LEU A 6 0.94 -11.50 -11.86
CA LEU A 6 2.12 -10.63 -11.98
C LEU A 6 2.37 -10.32 -13.45
N LYS A 7 2.71 -9.08 -13.77
CA LYS A 7 2.95 -8.64 -15.16
C LYS A 7 4.31 -7.98 -15.30
N CYS A 8 5.10 -8.44 -16.26
CA CYS A 8 6.38 -7.80 -16.58
C CYS A 8 6.15 -6.39 -17.13
N MET A 9 6.81 -5.39 -16.53
CA MET A 9 6.70 -4.00 -16.97
C MET A 9 7.37 -3.75 -18.33
N ASN A 10 8.29 -4.62 -18.76
CA ASN A 10 9.03 -4.46 -20.01
C ASN A 10 8.35 -5.16 -21.20
N CYS A 11 8.07 -6.47 -21.07
CA CYS A 11 7.51 -7.27 -22.17
C CYS A 11 6.01 -7.55 -22.04
N GLY A 12 5.38 -7.19 -20.92
CA GLY A 12 3.95 -7.41 -20.68
C GLY A 12 3.54 -8.85 -20.39
N LYS A 13 4.48 -9.80 -20.31
CA LYS A 13 4.21 -11.20 -19.99
C LYS A 13 3.55 -11.34 -18.62
N GLU A 14 2.51 -12.17 -18.56
CA GLU A 14 1.70 -12.37 -17.36
C GLU A 14 1.97 -13.74 -16.73
N TYR A 15 2.04 -13.76 -15.41
CA TYR A 15 2.28 -14.94 -14.59
C TYR A 15 1.15 -15.09 -13.59
N LYS A 16 0.34 -16.14 -13.77
CA LYS A 16 -0.70 -16.52 -12.80
C LYS A 16 -0.05 -17.33 -11.68
N ASP A 17 -0.45 -17.07 -10.43
CA ASP A 17 -0.02 -17.84 -9.25
C ASP A 17 1.50 -17.97 -9.07
N ALA A 18 2.24 -16.85 -9.18
CA ALA A 18 3.70 -16.83 -9.07
C ALA A 18 4.21 -15.98 -7.87
N PRO A 19 3.88 -16.34 -6.61
CA PRO A 19 4.17 -15.50 -5.44
C PRO A 19 5.66 -15.31 -5.16
N ASP A 20 6.51 -16.28 -5.52
CA ASP A 20 7.96 -16.25 -5.23
C ASP A 20 8.79 -15.67 -6.37
N ARG A 21 8.14 -15.04 -7.35
CA ARG A 21 8.77 -14.55 -8.58
C ARG A 21 9.00 -13.05 -8.49
N TYR A 22 10.26 -12.66 -8.62
CA TYR A 22 10.68 -11.25 -8.57
C TYR A 22 10.97 -10.65 -9.94
N VAL A 23 11.30 -11.48 -10.93
CA VAL A 23 11.71 -11.05 -12.28
C VAL A 23 11.09 -11.91 -13.39
N CYS A 24 11.00 -11.33 -14.58
CA CYS A 24 10.57 -12.02 -15.79
C CYS A 24 11.64 -12.98 -16.31
N ASP A 25 11.22 -14.16 -16.76
CA ASP A 25 12.12 -15.17 -17.35
C ASP A 25 12.81 -14.67 -18.63
N ASP A 26 12.11 -13.85 -19.41
CA ASP A 26 12.57 -13.46 -20.75
C ASP A 26 13.39 -12.17 -20.71
N CYS A 27 13.12 -11.29 -19.74
CA CYS A 27 13.79 -10.00 -19.60
C CYS A 27 14.85 -9.98 -18.48
N GLY A 28 14.92 -11.02 -17.65
CA GLY A 28 15.87 -11.09 -16.54
C GLY A 28 15.70 -9.93 -15.56
N ILE A 29 16.82 -9.38 -15.09
CA ILE A 29 16.85 -8.33 -14.04
C ILE A 29 16.15 -7.04 -14.47
N ASP A 30 16.07 -6.76 -15.76
CA ASP A 30 15.38 -5.58 -16.32
C ASP A 30 13.85 -5.78 -16.39
N GLY A 31 13.38 -7.01 -16.18
CA GLY A 31 11.97 -7.39 -16.22
C GLY A 31 11.29 -7.40 -14.85
N ILE A 32 11.21 -6.25 -14.18
CA ILE A 32 10.49 -6.12 -12.91
C ILE A 32 9.01 -6.49 -13.12
N LEU A 33 8.47 -7.27 -12.17
CA LEU A 33 7.08 -7.69 -12.18
C LEU A 33 6.22 -6.76 -11.33
N ASP A 34 5.14 -6.26 -11.92
CA ASP A 34 4.10 -5.50 -11.23
C ASP A 34 2.94 -6.42 -10.82
N VAL A 35 2.21 -6.07 -9.77
CA VAL A 35 1.08 -6.84 -9.25
C VAL A 35 -0.21 -6.31 -9.85
N ILE A 36 -0.91 -7.14 -10.63
CA ILE A 36 -2.19 -6.77 -11.22
C ILE A 36 -3.32 -7.19 -10.28
N TYR A 37 -4.14 -6.24 -9.85
CA TYR A 37 -5.24 -6.46 -8.93
C TYR A 37 -6.60 -6.53 -9.63
N ASP A 38 -7.48 -7.41 -9.15
CA ASP A 38 -8.90 -7.38 -9.50
C ASP A 38 -9.63 -6.37 -8.60
N TYR A 39 -9.75 -5.14 -9.08
CA TYR A 39 -10.46 -4.07 -8.35
C TYR A 39 -11.97 -4.33 -8.25
N ASN A 40 -12.57 -5.12 -9.14
CA ASN A 40 -14.00 -5.44 -9.07
C ASN A 40 -14.31 -6.35 -7.88
N SER A 41 -13.30 -7.04 -7.33
CA SER A 41 -13.43 -7.82 -6.09
C SER A 41 -13.52 -6.98 -4.81
N ILE A 42 -13.31 -5.67 -4.89
CA ILE A 42 -13.33 -4.78 -3.71
C ILE A 42 -14.76 -4.40 -3.38
N ASN A 43 -15.22 -4.83 -2.20
CA ASN A 43 -16.55 -4.48 -1.66
C ASN A 43 -16.39 -3.70 -0.34
N ILE A 44 -16.11 -2.40 -0.44
CA ILE A 44 -16.04 -1.46 0.69
C ILE A 44 -16.45 -0.06 0.25
N THR A 45 -17.09 0.68 1.14
CA THR A 45 -17.53 2.06 0.92
C THR A 45 -16.63 3.06 1.65
N LYS A 46 -16.69 4.33 1.21
CA LYS A 46 -15.98 5.42 1.89
C LYS A 46 -16.46 5.62 3.33
N ASP A 47 -17.75 5.39 3.59
CA ASP A 47 -18.35 5.56 4.91
C ASP A 47 -17.91 4.48 5.88
N GLU A 48 -17.81 3.22 5.44
CA GLU A 48 -17.22 2.15 6.26
C GLU A 48 -15.79 2.48 6.69
N ILE A 49 -14.99 3.05 5.78
CA ILE A 49 -13.62 3.49 6.10
C ILE A 49 -13.67 4.65 7.09
N SER A 50 -14.43 5.71 6.79
CA SER A 50 -14.44 6.95 7.58
C SER A 50 -14.96 6.74 9.01
N GLN A 51 -15.89 5.81 9.20
CA GLN A 51 -16.47 5.47 10.51
C GLN A 51 -15.69 4.40 11.27
N SER A 52 -14.67 3.81 10.67
CA SER A 52 -13.83 2.79 11.33
C SER A 52 -13.17 3.37 12.58
N LYS A 53 -13.27 2.62 13.68
CA LYS A 53 -12.59 2.92 14.96
C LYS A 53 -11.17 2.35 15.02
N ASP A 54 -10.75 1.67 13.96
CA ASP A 54 -9.39 1.18 13.81
C ASP A 54 -8.50 2.29 13.25
N PHE A 55 -7.56 2.74 14.07
CA PHE A 55 -6.58 3.77 13.76
C PHE A 55 -5.23 3.14 13.38
N SER A 56 -5.28 2.14 12.51
CA SER A 56 -4.12 1.49 11.90
C SER A 56 -4.36 1.24 10.40
N LEU A 57 -3.39 0.61 9.73
CA LEU A 57 -3.51 0.12 8.35
C LEU A 57 -4.66 -0.88 8.19
N TRP A 58 -5.01 -1.60 9.27
CA TRP A 58 -6.01 -2.68 9.25
C TRP A 58 -7.44 -2.20 9.02
N ARG A 59 -7.71 -0.89 9.16
CA ARG A 59 -8.96 -0.27 8.69
C ARG A 59 -9.23 -0.50 7.19
N TYR A 60 -8.20 -0.80 6.40
CA TYR A 60 -8.29 -1.08 4.97
C TYR A 60 -8.29 -2.58 4.64
N ARG A 61 -8.47 -3.48 5.62
CA ARG A 61 -8.35 -4.94 5.42
C ARG A 61 -9.07 -5.49 4.20
N LYS A 62 -10.32 -5.06 3.93
CA LYS A 62 -11.11 -5.50 2.76
C LYS A 62 -10.45 -5.16 1.41
N MET A 63 -9.61 -4.13 1.39
CA MET A 63 -8.85 -3.67 0.24
C MET A 63 -7.46 -4.31 0.15
N LEU A 64 -7.00 -5.03 1.17
CA LEU A 64 -5.70 -5.69 1.13
C LEU A 64 -5.80 -7.05 0.40
N PRO A 65 -4.74 -7.47 -0.33
CA PRO A 65 -4.70 -8.73 -1.04
C PRO A 65 -4.23 -9.88 -0.14
N ILE A 66 -4.89 -10.06 1.01
CA ILE A 66 -4.54 -11.05 2.04
C ILE A 66 -5.71 -12.00 2.28
N LYS A 67 -5.45 -13.13 2.93
CA LYS A 67 -6.51 -14.08 3.31
C LYS A 67 -7.26 -13.56 4.53
N ASP A 68 -8.54 -13.93 4.64
CA ASP A 68 -9.39 -13.47 5.74
C ASP A 68 -8.90 -13.99 7.11
N GLU A 69 -8.24 -15.15 7.13
CA GLU A 69 -7.63 -15.75 8.33
C GLU A 69 -6.24 -15.18 8.69
N THR A 70 -5.67 -14.27 7.89
CA THR A 70 -4.36 -13.68 8.18
C THR A 70 -4.37 -12.95 9.52
N GLN A 71 -3.54 -13.40 10.47
CA GLN A 71 -3.42 -12.80 11.79
C GLN A 71 -2.87 -11.38 11.69
N ILE A 72 -3.44 -10.49 12.51
CA ILE A 72 -3.00 -9.10 12.60
C ILE A 72 -1.92 -9.00 13.67
N PRO A 73 -0.71 -8.49 13.36
CA PRO A 73 0.31 -8.25 14.37
C PRO A 73 -0.19 -7.25 15.41
N PRO A 74 0.22 -7.39 16.69
CA PRO A 74 -0.16 -6.46 17.76
C PRO A 74 0.65 -5.15 17.70
N LEU A 75 0.77 -4.56 16.52
CA LEU A 75 1.49 -3.32 16.25
C LEU A 75 0.57 -2.30 15.60
N GLN A 76 0.64 -1.06 16.08
CA GLN A 76 -0.08 0.04 15.46
C GLN A 76 0.75 0.61 14.31
N VAL A 77 0.55 0.06 13.11
CA VAL A 77 1.15 0.56 11.87
C VAL A 77 0.12 1.40 11.12
N GLY A 78 0.53 2.53 10.57
CA GLY A 78 -0.34 3.42 9.81
C GLY A 78 -1.07 4.46 10.68
N TRP A 79 -2.09 5.09 10.10
CA TRP A 79 -2.82 6.22 10.70
C TRP A 79 -1.95 7.33 11.31
N THR A 80 -0.76 7.51 10.74
CA THR A 80 0.21 8.50 11.18
C THR A 80 -0.27 9.94 10.93
N PRO A 81 0.28 10.94 11.63
CA PRO A 81 -0.13 12.33 11.47
C PRO A 81 0.06 12.87 10.05
N LEU A 82 -0.78 13.84 9.69
CA LEU A 82 -0.66 14.66 8.48
C LEU A 82 -0.62 16.12 8.90
N TYR A 83 0.55 16.74 8.84
CA TYR A 83 0.77 18.11 9.30
C TYR A 83 0.68 19.09 8.13
N LYS A 84 -0.12 20.15 8.26
CA LYS A 84 -0.06 21.27 7.29
C LYS A 84 1.17 22.13 7.60
N SER A 85 1.97 22.46 6.58
CA SER A 85 3.17 23.29 6.72
C SER A 85 3.02 24.62 5.99
N GLU A 86 2.70 25.68 6.72
CA GLU A 86 2.57 27.03 6.15
C GLU A 86 3.94 27.63 5.81
N LYS A 87 4.98 27.28 6.56
CA LYS A 87 6.35 27.72 6.29
C LYS A 87 6.81 27.25 4.92
N ILE A 88 6.72 25.94 4.64
CA ILE A 88 7.14 25.38 3.35
C ILE A 88 6.24 25.88 2.22
N ALA A 89 4.93 26.04 2.49
CA ALA A 89 4.00 26.64 1.52
C ALA A 89 4.46 28.03 1.08
N ASN A 90 4.85 28.88 2.03
CA ASN A 90 5.34 30.24 1.74
C ASN A 90 6.70 30.23 1.02
N GLU A 91 7.62 29.35 1.41
CA GLU A 91 8.96 29.23 0.79
C GLU A 91 8.90 28.72 -0.66
N THR A 92 7.93 27.85 -0.97
CA THR A 92 7.81 27.21 -2.30
C THR A 92 6.79 27.89 -3.22
N GLY A 93 5.96 28.79 -2.68
CA GLY A 93 4.81 29.37 -3.41
C GLY A 93 3.64 28.39 -3.61
N ILE A 94 3.69 27.20 -3.01
CA ILE A 94 2.63 26.18 -3.11
C ILE A 94 1.57 26.46 -2.04
N LYS A 95 0.30 26.60 -2.45
CA LYS A 95 -0.81 26.96 -1.55
C LYS A 95 -1.01 25.99 -0.37
N ASN A 96 -0.89 24.69 -0.63
CA ASN A 96 -1.23 23.64 0.34
C ASN A 96 -0.12 22.60 0.40
N VAL A 97 0.72 22.67 1.44
CA VAL A 97 1.78 21.69 1.69
C VAL A 97 1.44 20.91 2.95
N TYR A 98 1.51 19.58 2.85
CA TYR A 98 1.29 18.66 3.97
C TYR A 98 2.45 17.69 4.10
N ILE A 99 2.80 17.35 5.35
CA ILE A 99 3.83 16.38 5.71
C ILE A 99 3.14 15.16 6.30
N LYS A 100 3.31 14.00 5.65
CA LYS A 100 2.83 12.72 6.15
C LYS A 100 3.94 12.05 6.97
N ASP A 101 3.80 12.04 8.29
CA ASP A 101 4.86 11.62 9.19
C ASP A 101 4.85 10.11 9.48
N ASP A 102 5.28 9.32 8.49
CA ASP A 102 5.45 7.88 8.65
C ASP A 102 6.66 7.46 9.48
N GLY A 103 7.43 8.43 9.99
CA GLY A 103 8.47 8.21 11.00
C GLY A 103 7.91 7.85 12.39
N ARG A 104 6.59 7.90 12.57
CA ARG A 104 5.90 7.50 13.81
C ARG A 104 5.43 6.05 13.83
N ASN A 105 5.67 5.29 12.76
CA ASN A 105 5.44 3.85 12.80
C ASN A 105 6.45 3.17 13.77
N PRO A 106 6.20 1.93 14.23
CA PRO A 106 6.98 1.27 15.27
C PRO A 106 8.51 1.24 15.07
N THR A 107 9.00 1.08 13.83
CA THR A 107 10.45 1.09 13.52
C THR A 107 10.94 2.46 13.04
N ALA A 108 10.10 3.49 13.18
CA ALA A 108 10.32 4.83 12.63
C ALA A 108 10.49 4.86 11.11
N SER A 109 9.88 3.92 10.39
CA SER A 109 10.00 3.79 8.95
C SER A 109 8.67 3.60 8.24
N LEU A 110 8.56 4.17 7.03
CA LEU A 110 7.48 3.89 6.09
C LEU A 110 7.35 2.38 5.78
N LYS A 111 8.47 1.64 5.87
CA LYS A 111 8.53 0.21 5.52
C LYS A 111 7.68 -0.67 6.41
N ASP A 112 7.31 -0.21 7.61
CA ASP A 112 6.40 -0.94 8.50
C ASP A 112 5.07 -1.26 7.83
N ARG A 113 4.58 -0.40 6.93
CA ARG A 113 3.33 -0.63 6.19
C ARG A 113 3.36 -1.85 5.27
N ALA A 114 4.52 -2.16 4.71
CA ALA A 114 4.68 -3.27 3.77
C ALA A 114 5.01 -4.59 4.47
N LEU A 115 5.51 -4.52 5.70
CA LEU A 115 5.95 -5.67 6.49
C LEU A 115 4.89 -6.16 7.50
N SER A 116 3.86 -5.35 7.76
CA SER A 116 2.77 -5.63 8.70
C SER A 116 1.76 -6.66 8.19
#